data_AF-A0A9D9ERM7-F1
#
_entry.id   AF-A0A9D9ERM7-F1
#
_cell.length_a   1.000
_cell.length_b   1.000
_cell.length_c   1.000
_cell.angle_alpha   90.00
_cell.angle_beta   90.00
_cell.angle_gamma   90.00
#
_symmetry.space_group_name_H-M   'P 1'
#
loop_
_entity.id
_entity.type
_entity.pdbx_description
1 polymer ?
#
loop_
_entity_poly.entity_id
_entity_poly.type
_entity_poly.pdbx_seq_one_letter_code
_entity_poly.pdbx_strand_id
1 'polypeptide(L)'
;MTRGEDRQFSWTGVLEEGSIVFTVSENAEWPCYGAGEEEGKLKYISEATDDDITIKIKQTGNYYVTADLINLTYTITYAPVPIPDILYITGDVIQPRSFFSEERMQSTEVRMQSTEPGVFTYNDWVEPGLGFRFATERLSLWPGFVKDKDSADGFDVRYFSNDPGAEYNNEFVYTGEAGWKLITIDINTMRVSITDGRPVPSQLAIGGSSLGSGNAGWT
;
A
#
# COMPACT_ATOMS: atom_id res chain seq x y z
N MET A 1 -12.67 0.13 -10.40
CA MET A 1 -12.62 -1.34 -10.59
C MET A 1 -11.55 -1.62 -11.62
N THR A 2 -10.42 -2.20 -11.22
CA THR A 2 -9.35 -2.58 -12.15
C THR A 2 -9.63 -4.00 -12.60
N ARG A 3 -9.69 -4.24 -13.92
CA ARG A 3 -9.92 -5.58 -14.47
C ARG A 3 -8.63 -6.40 -14.31
N GLY A 4 -8.63 -7.35 -13.37
CA GLY A 4 -7.60 -8.41 -13.33
C GLY A 4 -7.78 -9.36 -14.51
N GLU A 5 -6.75 -10.17 -14.80
CA GLU A 5 -6.96 -11.31 -15.70
C GLU A 5 -8.07 -12.21 -15.11
N ASP A 6 -8.98 -12.68 -15.96
CA ASP A 6 -10.03 -13.67 -15.61
C ASP A 6 -11.17 -13.26 -14.65
N ARG A 7 -11.92 -12.19 -14.97
CA ARG A 7 -13.19 -11.81 -14.30
C ARG A 7 -13.09 -11.67 -12.77
N GLN A 8 -11.89 -11.39 -12.30
CA GLN A 8 -11.62 -10.97 -10.93
C GLN A 8 -11.61 -9.46 -10.86
N PHE A 9 -12.27 -8.94 -9.84
CA PHE A 9 -12.43 -7.52 -9.63
C PHE A 9 -12.10 -7.17 -8.19
N SER A 10 -11.50 -6.00 -8.03
CA SER A 10 -11.26 -5.41 -6.72
C SER A 10 -11.73 -3.97 -6.67
N TRP A 11 -12.13 -3.55 -5.48
CA TRP A 11 -12.55 -2.19 -5.17
C TRP A 11 -12.15 -1.82 -3.74
N THR A 12 -11.78 -0.56 -3.55
CA THR A 12 -11.52 0.05 -2.26
C THR A 12 -12.36 1.31 -2.11
N GLY A 13 -12.87 1.56 -0.92
CA GLY A 13 -13.61 2.78 -0.63
C GLY A 13 -14.48 2.67 0.60
N VAL A 14 -15.30 3.70 0.80
CA VAL A 14 -16.24 3.77 1.93
C VAL A 14 -17.53 3.04 1.57
N LEU A 15 -17.94 2.10 2.42
CA LEU A 15 -19.28 1.53 2.41
C LEU A 15 -20.02 2.00 3.66
N GLU A 16 -21.28 2.35 3.49
CA GLU A 16 -22.19 2.63 4.60
C GLU A 16 -22.74 1.31 5.19
N GLU A 17 -23.13 1.34 6.48
CA GLU A 17 -23.91 0.25 7.07
C GLU A 17 -25.17 0.01 6.22
N GLY A 18 -25.43 -1.26 5.89
CA GLY A 18 -26.54 -1.59 5.01
C GLY A 18 -26.32 -2.87 4.21
N SER A 19 -26.63 -2.81 2.93
CA SER A 19 -26.69 -3.99 2.06
C SER A 19 -26.26 -3.62 0.65
N ILE A 20 -25.43 -4.47 0.03
CA ILE A 20 -24.92 -4.27 -1.33
C ILE A 20 -25.16 -5.50 -2.21
N VAL A 21 -25.10 -5.28 -3.52
CA VAL A 21 -24.99 -6.32 -4.56
C VAL A 21 -23.97 -5.85 -5.60
N PHE A 22 -23.38 -6.78 -6.37
CA PHE A 22 -22.48 -6.44 -7.47
C PHE A 22 -23.27 -6.41 -8.79
N THR A 23 -23.52 -5.23 -9.33
CA THR A 23 -24.30 -5.06 -10.56
C THR A 23 -23.40 -5.20 -11.79
N VAL A 24 -23.94 -5.72 -12.89
CA VAL A 24 -23.17 -5.89 -14.15
C VAL A 24 -23.11 -4.61 -15.00
N SER A 25 -23.90 -3.61 -14.65
CA SER A 25 -23.93 -2.30 -15.28
C SER A 25 -24.25 -1.19 -14.27
N GLU A 26 -23.78 0.01 -14.56
CA GLU A 26 -24.05 1.20 -13.76
C GLU A 26 -25.56 1.49 -13.69
N ASN A 27 -26.06 1.87 -12.51
CA ASN A 27 -27.47 2.22 -12.25
C ASN A 27 -28.49 1.11 -12.56
N ALA A 28 -28.08 -0.14 -12.71
CA ALA A 28 -28.98 -1.28 -12.87
C ALA A 28 -29.04 -2.11 -11.59
N GLU A 29 -30.23 -2.56 -11.21
CA GLU A 29 -30.42 -3.50 -10.10
C GLU A 29 -30.17 -4.95 -10.53
N TRP A 30 -30.43 -5.25 -11.81
CA TRP A 30 -30.31 -6.56 -12.42
C TRP A 30 -29.71 -6.45 -13.84
N PRO A 31 -28.94 -7.44 -14.32
CA PRO A 31 -28.44 -8.60 -13.57
C PRO A 31 -27.45 -8.19 -12.47
N CYS A 32 -27.36 -9.00 -11.43
CA CYS A 32 -26.38 -8.81 -10.37
C CYS A 32 -25.80 -10.12 -9.85
N TYR A 33 -24.73 -10.00 -9.07
CA TYR A 33 -24.22 -11.05 -8.21
C TYR A 33 -24.51 -10.67 -6.76
N GLY A 34 -25.35 -11.47 -6.12
CA GLY A 34 -25.73 -11.33 -4.72
C GLY A 34 -25.11 -12.40 -3.84
N ALA A 35 -25.50 -12.42 -2.56
CA ALA A 35 -25.12 -13.44 -1.60
C ALA A 35 -25.57 -14.84 -2.08
N GLY A 36 -24.64 -15.81 -2.01
CA GLY A 36 -24.93 -17.23 -2.19
C GLY A 36 -25.45 -17.88 -0.90
N GLU A 37 -25.62 -19.20 -0.94
CA GLU A 37 -26.11 -19.99 0.20
C GLU A 37 -25.11 -20.03 1.38
N GLU A 38 -23.83 -19.79 1.10
CA GLU A 38 -22.74 -19.76 2.08
C GLU A 38 -22.08 -18.38 2.12
N GLU A 39 -21.59 -17.98 3.29
CA GLU A 39 -20.83 -16.73 3.46
C GLU A 39 -19.60 -16.72 2.54
N GLY A 40 -19.37 -15.59 1.85
CA GLY A 40 -18.28 -15.45 0.88
C GLY A 40 -18.54 -16.09 -0.48
N LYS A 41 -19.73 -16.68 -0.71
CA LYS A 41 -20.16 -17.15 -2.04
C LYS A 41 -21.07 -16.15 -2.73
N LEU A 42 -20.95 -16.10 -4.05
CA LEU A 42 -21.81 -15.30 -4.93
C LEU A 42 -22.83 -16.19 -5.63
N LYS A 43 -24.01 -15.63 -5.92
CA LYS A 43 -25.01 -16.21 -6.81
C LYS A 43 -25.31 -15.20 -7.92
N TYR A 44 -25.32 -15.66 -9.17
CA TYR A 44 -25.78 -14.83 -10.29
C TYR A 44 -27.31 -14.79 -10.29
N ILE A 45 -27.87 -13.58 -10.38
CA ILE A 45 -29.31 -13.36 -10.46
C ILE A 45 -29.61 -12.50 -11.68
N SER A 46 -30.42 -13.05 -12.59
CA SER A 46 -30.73 -12.43 -13.88
C SER A 46 -31.91 -11.47 -13.86
N GLU A 47 -32.80 -11.59 -12.87
CA GLU A 47 -34.05 -10.84 -12.77
C GLU A 47 -34.50 -10.71 -11.31
N ALA A 48 -35.50 -9.88 -11.06
CA ALA A 48 -36.02 -9.64 -9.71
C ALA A 48 -36.43 -10.94 -8.99
N THR A 49 -36.14 -11.01 -7.70
CA THR A 49 -36.48 -12.13 -6.82
C THR A 49 -36.91 -11.63 -5.44
N ASP A 50 -37.72 -12.43 -4.74
CA ASP A 50 -38.15 -12.18 -3.36
C ASP A 50 -37.12 -12.68 -2.33
N ASP A 51 -36.09 -13.42 -2.76
CA ASP A 51 -35.00 -13.91 -1.90
C ASP A 51 -34.13 -12.73 -1.39
N ASP A 52 -33.68 -12.77 -0.11
CA ASP A 52 -32.64 -11.84 0.34
C ASP A 52 -31.29 -12.25 -0.27
N ILE A 53 -30.97 -11.61 -1.38
CA ILE A 53 -29.73 -11.80 -2.14
C ILE A 53 -28.64 -10.80 -1.75
N THR A 54 -28.84 -9.99 -0.71
CA THR A 54 -27.95 -8.88 -0.42
C THR A 54 -26.81 -9.27 0.51
N ILE A 55 -25.64 -8.66 0.30
CA ILE A 55 -24.49 -8.83 1.18
C ILE A 55 -24.54 -7.72 2.23
N LYS A 56 -24.57 -8.10 3.51
CA LYS A 56 -24.69 -7.14 4.63
C LYS A 56 -23.35 -6.47 4.95
N ILE A 57 -23.36 -5.14 5.07
CA ILE A 57 -22.27 -4.33 5.60
C ILE A 57 -22.63 -3.94 7.02
N LYS A 58 -21.85 -4.44 8.00
CA LYS A 58 -22.20 -4.33 9.43
C LYS A 58 -21.93 -2.96 10.06
N GLN A 59 -21.07 -2.16 9.44
CA GLN A 59 -20.71 -0.83 9.93
C GLN A 59 -20.20 0.06 8.80
N THR A 60 -20.45 1.36 8.89
CA THR A 60 -19.85 2.34 7.97
C THR A 60 -18.33 2.36 8.14
N GLY A 61 -17.59 2.39 7.04
CA GLY A 61 -16.14 2.55 7.06
C GLY A 61 -15.46 2.24 5.74
N ASN A 62 -14.13 2.22 5.74
CA ASN A 62 -13.36 1.83 4.56
C ASN A 62 -13.35 0.31 4.42
N TYR A 63 -13.41 -0.17 3.18
CA TYR A 63 -13.38 -1.60 2.87
C TYR A 63 -12.48 -1.88 1.67
N TYR A 64 -11.88 -3.06 1.70
CA TYR A 64 -11.34 -3.74 0.53
C TYR A 64 -12.29 -4.85 0.12
N VAL A 65 -12.74 -4.81 -1.13
CA VAL A 65 -13.71 -5.75 -1.68
C VAL A 65 -13.08 -6.48 -2.86
N THR A 66 -13.15 -7.81 -2.87
CA THR A 66 -12.83 -8.63 -4.03
C THR A 66 -14.03 -9.44 -4.47
N ALA A 67 -14.16 -9.66 -5.78
CA ALA A 67 -15.14 -10.55 -6.37
C ALA A 67 -14.49 -11.36 -7.49
N ASP A 68 -14.60 -12.68 -7.41
CA ASP A 68 -14.20 -13.63 -8.44
C ASP A 68 -15.48 -14.22 -9.05
N LEU A 69 -15.79 -13.80 -10.27
CA LEU A 69 -17.01 -14.24 -10.96
C LEU A 69 -16.86 -15.60 -11.68
N ILE A 70 -15.67 -16.20 -11.68
CA ILE A 70 -15.44 -17.56 -12.17
C ILE A 70 -15.72 -18.56 -11.04
N ASN A 71 -15.13 -18.31 -9.87
CA ASN A 71 -15.29 -19.15 -8.70
C ASN A 71 -16.53 -18.81 -7.87
N LEU A 72 -17.23 -17.73 -8.23
CA LEU A 72 -18.39 -17.20 -7.51
C LEU A 72 -18.08 -16.98 -6.03
N THR A 73 -17.01 -16.25 -5.76
CA THR A 73 -16.57 -15.92 -4.40
C THR A 73 -16.35 -14.44 -4.24
N TYR A 74 -16.50 -13.94 -3.02
CA TYR A 74 -16.17 -12.56 -2.68
C TYR A 74 -15.50 -12.47 -1.30
N THR A 75 -14.75 -11.40 -1.09
CA THR A 75 -14.28 -10.98 0.24
C THR A 75 -14.60 -9.52 0.47
N ILE A 76 -15.00 -9.18 1.69
CA ILE A 76 -15.19 -7.80 2.14
C ILE A 76 -14.45 -7.66 3.45
N THR A 77 -13.32 -6.97 3.40
CA THR A 77 -12.45 -6.76 4.56
C THR A 77 -12.55 -5.31 4.99
N TYR A 78 -12.92 -5.07 6.25
CA TYR A 78 -12.88 -3.73 6.83
C TYR A 78 -11.43 -3.22 6.87
N ALA A 79 -11.22 -2.02 6.37
CA ALA A 79 -9.97 -1.30 6.47
C ALA A 79 -10.12 -0.17 7.49
N PRO A 80 -9.17 0.00 8.43
CA PRO A 80 -9.26 1.05 9.44
C PRO A 80 -9.17 2.46 8.83
N VAL A 81 -8.66 2.58 7.61
CA VAL A 81 -8.29 3.84 6.93
C VAL A 81 -8.42 3.68 5.40
N PRO A 82 -8.46 4.77 4.63
CA PRO A 82 -8.49 4.69 3.17
C PRO A 82 -7.28 3.94 2.60
N ILE A 83 -7.53 3.04 1.65
CA ILE A 83 -6.48 2.31 0.93
C ILE A 83 -6.07 3.13 -0.29
N PRO A 84 -4.87 3.74 -0.32
CA PRO A 84 -4.47 4.57 -1.45
C PRO A 84 -4.10 3.71 -2.66
N ASP A 85 -4.36 4.19 -3.87
CA ASP A 85 -3.89 3.52 -5.10
C ASP A 85 -2.37 3.63 -5.28
N ILE A 86 -1.78 4.67 -4.69
CA ILE A 86 -0.36 4.98 -4.74
C ILE A 86 0.10 5.39 -3.35
N LEU A 87 1.21 4.81 -2.91
CA LEU A 87 1.89 5.22 -1.69
C LEU A 87 3.33 5.61 -2.03
N TYR A 88 3.79 6.70 -1.42
CA TYR A 88 5.14 7.20 -1.54
C TYR A 88 5.86 6.99 -0.21
N ILE A 89 7.07 6.43 -0.23
CA ILE A 89 7.98 6.54 0.91
C ILE A 89 8.76 7.86 0.77
N THR A 90 8.93 8.57 1.88
CA THR A 90 9.67 9.85 1.95
C THR A 90 10.62 9.84 3.15
N GLY A 91 11.69 10.65 3.10
CA GLY A 91 12.65 10.82 4.19
C GLY A 91 14.10 10.51 3.81
N ASP A 92 15.00 10.57 4.79
CA ASP A 92 16.44 10.43 4.59
C ASP A 92 16.88 9.01 4.19
N VAL A 93 16.01 8.03 4.44
CA VAL A 93 16.28 6.63 4.11
C VAL A 93 16.49 6.41 2.61
N ILE A 94 16.00 7.32 1.76
CA ILE A 94 15.97 7.19 0.30
C ILE A 94 17.23 7.78 -0.33
N GLN A 95 17.82 7.05 -1.28
CA GLN A 95 19.02 7.47 -2.01
C GLN A 95 18.69 8.04 -3.41
N PRO A 96 19.47 9.03 -3.91
CA PRO A 96 20.51 9.77 -3.20
C PRO A 96 19.94 10.78 -2.20
N ARG A 97 20.52 10.83 -0.99
CA ARG A 97 20.09 11.75 0.09
C ARG A 97 20.07 13.20 -0.37
N SER A 98 19.05 13.96 0.02
CA SER A 98 19.11 15.42 -0.06
C SER A 98 18.63 16.03 1.25
N PHE A 99 19.50 16.83 1.88
CA PHE A 99 19.21 17.61 3.08
C PHE A 99 17.89 18.38 2.96
N PHE A 100 17.07 18.30 4.01
CA PHE A 100 15.72 18.88 4.11
C PHE A 100 15.68 20.37 3.76
N SER A 101 15.06 20.71 2.63
CA SER A 101 14.37 21.98 2.42
C SER A 101 13.01 21.68 1.78
N GLU A 102 11.98 22.50 2.06
CA GLU A 102 10.62 22.34 1.50
C GLU A 102 10.62 22.26 -0.04
N GLU A 103 11.58 22.93 -0.71
CA GLU A 103 11.77 22.84 -2.17
C GLU A 103 12.16 21.43 -2.68
N ARG A 104 12.61 20.51 -1.81
CA ARG A 104 13.19 19.20 -2.21
C ARG A 104 12.43 17.96 -1.77
N MET A 105 11.22 18.10 -1.22
CA MET A 105 10.24 16.99 -1.29
C MET A 105 10.04 16.50 -2.75
N GLN A 106 10.38 17.36 -3.71
CA GLN A 106 10.47 17.10 -5.16
C GLN A 106 11.49 16.03 -5.60
N SER A 107 12.48 15.66 -4.78
CA SER A 107 13.59 14.81 -5.24
C SER A 107 13.83 13.49 -4.48
N THR A 108 13.05 13.17 -3.45
CA THR A 108 13.34 12.03 -2.55
C THR A 108 12.16 11.12 -2.26
N GLU A 109 11.01 11.30 -2.92
CA GLU A 109 9.92 10.33 -2.81
C GLU A 109 10.14 9.16 -3.78
N VAL A 110 9.82 7.94 -3.33
CA VAL A 110 9.75 6.78 -4.22
C VAL A 110 8.36 6.20 -4.15
N ARG A 111 7.73 6.06 -5.31
CA ARG A 111 6.50 5.29 -5.44
C ARG A 111 6.78 3.86 -5.02
N MET A 112 6.11 3.41 -3.97
CA MET A 112 6.21 2.04 -3.51
C MET A 112 5.51 1.09 -4.49
N GLN A 113 6.01 -0.14 -4.54
CA GLN A 113 5.38 -1.21 -5.31
C GLN A 113 4.21 -1.77 -4.50
N SER A 114 2.99 -1.68 -5.04
CA SER A 114 1.85 -2.42 -4.50
C SER A 114 2.00 -3.90 -4.89
N THR A 115 1.95 -4.77 -3.89
CA THR A 115 2.08 -6.23 -4.07
C THR A 115 0.71 -6.91 -4.00
N GLU A 116 -0.15 -6.38 -3.15
CA GLU A 116 -1.58 -6.64 -3.05
C GLU A 116 -2.26 -5.41 -2.41
N PRO A 117 -3.59 -5.30 -2.43
CA PRO A 117 -4.24 -4.10 -1.93
C PRO A 117 -3.98 -3.83 -0.45
N GLY A 118 -3.50 -2.60 -0.20
CA GLY A 118 -3.08 -2.16 1.12
C GLY A 118 -1.66 -2.57 1.53
N VAL A 119 -0.95 -3.37 0.74
CA VAL A 119 0.42 -3.79 1.03
C VAL A 119 1.40 -3.22 0.01
N PHE A 120 2.32 -2.38 0.52
CA PHE A 120 3.29 -1.66 -0.28
C PHE A 120 4.71 -1.99 0.16
N THR A 121 5.60 -2.14 -0.82
CA THR A 121 7.00 -2.48 -0.59
C THR A 121 7.96 -1.46 -1.20
N TYR A 122 9.08 -1.24 -0.51
CA TYR A 122 10.24 -0.49 -0.96
C TYR A 122 11.49 -1.34 -0.68
N ASN A 123 12.33 -1.54 -1.69
CA ASN A 123 13.52 -2.38 -1.60
C ASN A 123 14.73 -1.61 -2.10
N ASP A 124 15.61 -1.23 -1.17
CA ASP A 124 16.79 -0.43 -1.47
C ASP A 124 17.88 -0.58 -0.40
N TRP A 125 19.04 0.02 -0.65
CA TRP A 125 20.08 0.17 0.35
C TRP A 125 19.69 1.20 1.42
N VAL A 126 19.69 0.76 2.67
CA VAL A 126 19.31 1.57 3.83
C VAL A 126 20.48 1.66 4.82
N GLU A 127 20.72 2.84 5.38
CA GLU A 127 21.69 3.07 6.45
C GLU A 127 21.00 3.28 7.82
N PRO A 128 21.64 2.89 8.94
CA PRO A 128 21.13 3.14 10.28
C PRO A 128 20.99 4.63 10.60
N GLY A 129 20.04 4.96 11.47
CA GLY A 129 19.78 6.29 11.98
C GLY A 129 18.94 7.17 11.05
N LEU A 130 18.54 6.66 9.88
CA LEU A 130 17.77 7.41 8.90
C LEU A 130 16.26 7.25 9.12
N GLY A 131 15.58 8.38 9.00
CA GLY A 131 14.15 8.50 9.19
C GLY A 131 13.35 8.37 7.89
N PHE A 132 12.13 7.84 7.98
CA PHE A 132 11.19 7.80 6.88
C PHE A 132 9.71 7.81 7.31
N ARG A 133 8.86 8.16 6.34
CA ARG A 133 7.39 8.21 6.45
C ARG A 133 6.75 7.74 5.15
N PHE A 134 5.44 7.57 5.15
CA PHE A 134 4.67 7.25 3.96
C PHE A 134 3.59 8.29 3.69
N ALA A 135 3.51 8.78 2.46
CA ALA A 135 2.52 9.75 2.03
C ALA A 135 1.62 9.17 0.95
N THR A 136 0.34 9.52 0.98
CA THR A 136 -0.64 9.12 -0.05
C THR A 136 -0.63 10.05 -1.26
N GLU A 137 0.05 11.18 -1.14
CA GLU A 137 0.13 12.19 -2.18
C GLU A 137 1.57 12.49 -2.53
N ARG A 138 1.77 12.73 -3.83
CA ARG A 138 3.05 13.12 -4.39
C ARG A 138 3.48 14.47 -3.81
N LEU A 139 4.74 14.60 -3.41
CA LEU A 139 5.33 15.83 -2.86
C LEU A 139 4.66 16.30 -1.56
N SER A 140 4.06 15.39 -0.81
CA SER A 140 3.40 15.71 0.45
C SER A 140 3.89 14.84 1.60
N LEU A 141 3.74 15.34 2.83
CA LEU A 141 3.87 14.56 4.06
C LEU A 141 2.50 14.05 4.52
N TRP A 142 1.43 14.70 4.05
CA TRP A 142 0.05 14.48 4.49
C TRP A 142 -0.92 14.53 3.28
N PRO A 143 -1.94 13.68 3.19
CA PRO A 143 -2.24 12.58 4.10
C PRO A 143 -1.14 11.53 4.09
N GLY A 144 -0.98 10.84 5.23
CA GLY A 144 0.17 9.96 5.38
C GLY A 144 0.00 8.91 6.47
N PHE A 145 0.76 7.83 6.30
CA PHE A 145 0.93 6.76 7.26
C PHE A 145 2.29 6.95 7.94
N VAL A 146 2.25 7.04 9.26
CA VAL A 146 3.41 7.41 10.08
C VAL A 146 3.49 6.51 11.31
N LYS A 147 4.61 6.56 12.03
CA LYS A 147 4.78 5.77 13.25
C LYS A 147 3.77 6.21 14.31
N ASP A 148 3.07 5.26 14.90
CA ASP A 148 2.23 5.51 16.06
C ASP A 148 3.12 5.88 17.26
N LYS A 149 2.85 7.03 17.90
CA LYS A 149 3.60 7.49 19.08
C LYS A 149 3.51 6.50 20.25
N ASP A 150 2.43 5.72 20.29
CA ASP A 150 2.15 4.75 21.35
C ASP A 150 2.64 3.34 20.98
N SER A 151 3.34 3.19 19.84
CA SER A 151 3.86 1.90 19.39
C SER A 151 4.93 1.37 20.35
N ALA A 152 4.72 0.14 20.85
CA ALA A 152 5.61 -0.48 21.81
C ALA A 152 6.95 -0.93 21.19
N ASP A 153 6.92 -1.36 19.93
CA ASP A 153 8.09 -1.81 19.16
C ASP A 153 8.57 -0.80 18.11
N GLY A 154 7.81 0.29 17.92
CA GLY A 154 8.12 1.35 16.96
C GLY A 154 7.66 1.06 15.53
N PHE A 155 6.88 0.00 15.32
CA PHE A 155 6.45 -0.46 13.98
C PHE A 155 4.93 -0.41 13.75
N ASP A 156 4.15 -0.01 14.76
CA ASP A 156 2.73 0.25 14.58
C ASP A 156 2.53 1.57 13.81
N VAL A 157 1.53 1.59 12.94
CA VAL A 157 1.24 2.68 12.02
C VAL A 157 -0.01 3.43 12.46
N ARG A 158 -0.02 4.74 12.25
CA ARG A 158 -1.21 5.58 12.32
C ARG A 158 -1.36 6.39 11.05
N TYR A 159 -2.59 6.54 10.56
CA TYR A 159 -2.92 7.43 9.46
C TYR A 159 -3.31 8.80 9.96
N PHE A 160 -2.86 9.84 9.27
CA PHE A 160 -3.35 11.20 9.47
C PHE A 160 -3.77 11.82 8.14
N SER A 161 -4.94 12.45 8.15
CA SER A 161 -5.45 13.19 6.99
C SER A 161 -4.77 14.55 6.82
N ASN A 162 -4.17 15.09 7.88
CA ASN A 162 -3.51 16.40 7.94
C ASN A 162 -2.34 16.34 8.94
N ASP A 163 -1.51 17.37 8.99
CA ASP A 163 -0.40 17.48 9.95
C ASP A 163 -0.89 17.34 11.42
N PRO A 164 -0.43 16.33 12.17
CA PRO A 164 -0.77 16.15 13.58
C PRO A 164 -0.03 17.10 14.53
N GLY A 165 0.89 17.94 14.02
CA GLY A 165 1.67 18.88 14.80
C GLY A 165 2.99 18.32 15.32
N ALA A 166 3.88 19.23 15.75
CA ALA A 166 5.28 18.96 16.10
C ALA A 166 5.49 18.03 17.32
N GLU A 167 4.44 17.78 18.10
CA GLU A 167 4.47 16.87 19.26
C GLU A 167 4.51 15.39 18.89
N TYR A 168 4.20 15.05 17.64
CA TYR A 168 4.23 13.68 17.15
C TYR A 168 5.63 13.32 16.61
N ASN A 169 6.40 12.53 17.37
CA ASN A 169 7.56 11.79 16.85
C ASN A 169 7.09 10.67 15.90
N ASN A 170 6.63 11.08 14.73
CA ASN A 170 5.90 10.29 13.74
C ASN A 170 6.82 9.58 12.72
N GLU A 171 8.13 9.70 12.88
CA GLU A 171 9.08 9.09 11.96
C GLU A 171 9.39 7.64 12.35
N PHE A 172 9.39 6.75 11.36
CA PHE A 172 10.07 5.48 11.49
C PHE A 172 11.58 5.71 11.36
N VAL A 173 12.38 5.13 12.23
CA VAL A 173 13.84 5.24 12.18
C VAL A 173 14.41 3.84 12.08
N TYR A 174 15.15 3.56 11.01
CA TYR A 174 15.85 2.30 10.89
C TYR A 174 17.11 2.30 11.77
N THR A 175 17.24 1.35 12.67
CA THR A 175 18.38 1.27 13.62
C THR A 175 19.26 0.03 13.44
N GLY A 176 18.96 -0.82 12.45
CA GLY A 176 19.72 -2.03 12.16
C GLY A 176 20.98 -1.78 11.34
N GLU A 177 21.65 -2.85 10.91
CA GLU A 177 22.87 -2.73 10.09
C GLU A 177 22.58 -2.20 8.69
N ALA A 178 23.51 -1.43 8.14
CA ALA A 178 23.41 -0.94 6.77
C ALA A 178 23.33 -2.10 5.78
N GLY A 179 22.48 -1.98 4.76
CA GLY A 179 22.36 -3.00 3.73
C GLY A 179 21.08 -2.87 2.91
N TRP A 180 20.89 -3.81 1.99
CA TRP A 180 19.63 -3.93 1.26
C TRP A 180 18.51 -4.32 2.23
N LYS A 181 17.43 -3.54 2.24
CA LYS A 181 16.27 -3.77 3.09
C LYS A 181 15.00 -3.71 2.27
N LEU A 182 14.08 -4.62 2.60
CA LEU A 182 12.71 -4.60 2.14
C LEU A 182 11.85 -4.00 3.26
N ILE A 183 11.43 -2.75 3.05
CA ILE A 183 10.47 -2.06 3.90
C ILE A 183 9.08 -2.36 3.35
N THR A 184 8.24 -2.97 4.17
CA THR A 184 6.85 -3.29 3.85
C THR A 184 5.94 -2.53 4.80
N ILE A 185 4.94 -1.82 4.26
CA ILE A 185 3.81 -1.31 5.03
C ILE A 185 2.57 -2.09 4.61
N ASP A 186 1.90 -2.68 5.61
CA ASP A 186 0.59 -3.31 5.48
C ASP A 186 -0.42 -2.45 6.24
N ILE A 187 -1.28 -1.75 5.49
CA ILE A 187 -2.29 -0.87 6.06
C ILE A 187 -3.53 -1.63 6.54
N ASN A 188 -3.67 -2.91 6.16
CA ASN A 188 -4.75 -3.74 6.66
C ASN A 188 -4.47 -4.13 8.12
N THR A 189 -3.21 -4.35 8.47
CA THR A 189 -2.77 -4.62 9.84
C THR A 189 -2.17 -3.40 10.56
N MET A 190 -2.05 -2.27 9.85
CA MET A 190 -1.43 -1.02 10.33
C MET A 190 -0.03 -1.26 10.91
N ARG A 191 0.82 -1.96 10.14
CA ARG A 191 2.19 -2.28 10.53
C ARG A 191 3.21 -2.02 9.45
N VAL A 192 4.41 -1.66 9.90
CA VAL A 192 5.63 -1.69 9.09
C VAL A 192 6.46 -2.91 9.48
N SER A 193 7.10 -3.53 8.50
CA SER A 193 8.16 -4.50 8.72
C SER A 193 9.38 -4.15 7.88
N ILE A 194 10.56 -4.47 8.41
CA ILE A 194 11.83 -4.27 7.73
C ILE A 194 12.58 -5.59 7.78
N THR A 195 12.79 -6.20 6.62
CA THR A 195 13.57 -7.44 6.49
C THR A 195 14.75 -7.22 5.55
N ASP A 196 15.61 -8.23 5.41
CA ASP A 196 16.68 -8.17 4.41
C ASP A 196 16.08 -8.13 2.99
N GLY A 197 16.54 -7.15 2.23
CA GLY A 197 16.23 -6.97 0.82
C GLY A 197 17.28 -7.64 -0.06
N ARG A 198 17.11 -7.49 -1.37
CA ARG A 198 18.11 -7.93 -2.36
C ARG A 198 18.19 -6.90 -3.48
N PRO A 199 19.38 -6.62 -4.04
CA PRO A 199 19.47 -5.76 -5.21
C PRO A 199 18.60 -6.33 -6.33
N VAL A 200 17.70 -5.51 -6.88
CA VAL A 200 17.00 -5.88 -8.10
C VAL A 200 17.94 -5.70 -9.31
N PRO A 201 17.96 -6.61 -10.30
CA PRO A 201 18.91 -6.55 -11.41
C PRO A 201 18.96 -5.23 -12.19
N SER A 202 17.87 -4.45 -12.18
CA SER A 202 17.81 -3.11 -12.79
C SER A 202 18.63 -2.03 -12.04
N GLN A 203 19.02 -2.28 -10.78
CA GLN A 203 19.85 -1.38 -9.96
C GLN A 203 21.33 -1.77 -9.95
N LEU A 204 21.72 -2.88 -10.61
CA LEU A 204 23.11 -3.34 -10.71
C LEU A 204 23.94 -2.60 -11.77
N ALA A 205 23.37 -1.62 -12.47
CA ALA A 205 24.08 -0.79 -13.44
C ALA A 205 24.29 0.64 -12.89
N ILE A 206 25.47 0.88 -12.31
CA ILE A 206 26.44 1.95 -12.61
C ILE A 206 27.43 1.98 -11.44
N GLY A 207 28.46 1.17 -11.59
CA GLY A 207 29.68 1.17 -10.78
C GLY A 207 30.85 0.78 -11.66
N GLY A 208 30.89 1.31 -12.89
CA GLY A 208 32.04 1.17 -13.76
C GLY A 208 33.18 1.99 -13.16
N SER A 209 34.00 1.35 -12.32
CA SER A 209 35.29 1.88 -11.94
C SER A 209 36.09 2.09 -13.23
N SER A 210 36.26 3.34 -13.65
CA SER A 210 37.42 3.71 -14.45
C SER A 210 38.64 3.56 -13.54
N LEU A 211 39.13 2.33 -13.43
CA LEU A 211 40.50 2.11 -12.99
C LEU A 211 41.39 2.87 -13.96
N GLY A 212 42.01 3.92 -13.43
CA GLY A 212 42.94 4.75 -14.16
C GLY A 212 43.96 3.88 -14.89
N SER A 213 44.32 4.33 -16.08
CA SER A 213 45.44 3.82 -16.85
C SER A 213 46.73 4.03 -16.06
N GLY A 214 46.99 3.14 -15.11
CA GLY A 214 48.26 2.98 -14.44
C GLY A 214 49.11 2.03 -15.29
N ASN A 215 50.12 2.62 -15.91
CA ASN A 215 51.17 1.95 -16.66
C ASN A 215 51.77 0.78 -15.86
N ALA A 216 51.69 -0.44 -16.39
CA ALA A 216 52.46 -1.59 -15.92
C ALA A 216 52.91 -2.39 -17.13
N GLY A 217 54.10 -2.04 -17.64
CA GLY A 217 54.83 -2.86 -18.59
C GLY A 217 55.39 -4.10 -17.89
N TRP A 218 55.31 -5.24 -18.57
CA TRP A 218 56.18 -6.39 -18.38
C TRP A 218 56.48 -6.99 -19.76
N THR A 219 57.78 -6.92 -20.10
CA THR A 219 58.57 -7.63 -21.11
C THR A 219 57.92 -8.14 -22.39
#